data_AF-X8AFM1-F1
#
_entry.id   AF-X8AFM1-F1
#
_cell.length_a   1.000
_cell.length_b   1.000
_cell.length_c   1.000
_cell.angle_alpha   90.00
_cell.angle_beta   90.00
_cell.angle_gamma   90.00
#
_symmetry.space_group_name_H-M   'P 1'
#
loop_
_entity.id
_entity.type
_entity.pdbx_description
1 polymer ?
#
loop_
_entity_poly.entity_id
_entity_poly.type
_entity_poly.pdbx_seq_one_letter_code
_entity_poly.pdbx_strand_id
1 'polypeptide(L)'
;MGSLTHGLIRTAHAVRSVREAARPSKLQIDELARALGFWATSFQPLQNEPGGDGDLDDAAVDRALSELTAEYAGHYTATMPSFPVPLIHTITAPAAMRLLLADVPAELHAASLRTITEVNREVFSAFGGQRLARKPVELDTDHTFSDLAGEALELGDEHAIKLCEAAMRENALRQDPRYLGAASAAIDLIRRRLGPQGVT
;
A
#
# COMPACT_ATOMS: atom_id res chain seq x y z
N MET A 1 -6.11 14.39 5.48
CA MET A 1 -5.85 13.02 4.99
C MET A 1 -5.98 12.06 6.16
N GLY A 2 -7.02 11.23 6.20
CA GLY A 2 -7.34 10.36 7.35
C GLY A 2 -6.20 9.42 7.74
N SER A 3 -5.37 9.86 8.69
CA SER A 3 -4.15 9.20 9.17
C SER A 3 -3.39 8.44 8.07
N LEU A 4 -3.19 9.03 6.88
CA LEU A 4 -2.54 8.37 5.73
C LEU A 4 -3.01 6.92 5.53
N THR A 5 -4.31 6.69 5.34
CA THR A 5 -4.91 5.36 5.04
C THR A 5 -4.64 4.24 6.05
N HIS A 6 -4.07 4.52 7.23
CA HIS A 6 -3.78 3.50 8.24
C HIS A 6 -5.03 2.73 8.67
N GLY A 7 -6.19 3.40 8.78
CA GLY A 7 -7.45 2.74 9.12
C GLY A 7 -7.86 1.68 8.09
N LEU A 8 -7.75 2.00 6.80
CA LEU A 8 -8.00 1.06 5.71
C LEU A 8 -7.02 -0.11 5.75
N ILE A 9 -5.71 0.17 5.79
CA ILE A 9 -4.65 -0.85 5.78
C ILE A 9 -4.83 -1.82 6.95
N ARG A 10 -4.98 -1.29 8.15
CA ARG A 10 -5.13 -2.09 9.37
C ARG A 10 -6.39 -2.94 9.33
N THR A 11 -7.51 -2.38 8.85
CA THR A 11 -8.77 -3.11 8.74
C THR A 11 -8.67 -4.23 7.72
N ALA A 12 -8.11 -3.97 6.55
CA ALA A 12 -7.92 -4.97 5.51
C ALA A 12 -7.10 -6.17 5.98
N HIS A 13 -5.98 -5.94 6.68
CA HIS A 13 -5.17 -7.01 7.23
C HIS A 13 -5.86 -7.75 8.39
N ALA A 14 -6.61 -7.05 9.25
CA ALA A 14 -7.37 -7.69 10.32
C ALA A 14 -8.50 -8.58 9.77
N VAL A 15 -9.25 -8.11 8.78
CA VAL A 15 -10.29 -8.88 8.07
C VAL A 15 -9.68 -10.13 7.42
N ARG A 16 -8.59 -9.96 6.65
CA ARG A 16 -7.87 -11.10 6.04
C ARG A 16 -7.46 -12.13 7.10
N SER A 17 -6.86 -11.68 8.20
CA SER A 17 -6.40 -12.56 9.28
C SER A 17 -7.54 -13.35 9.93
N VAL A 18 -8.69 -12.71 10.15
CA VAL A 18 -9.89 -13.37 10.69
C VAL A 18 -10.46 -14.37 9.68
N ARG A 19 -10.56 -13.99 8.41
CA ARG A 19 -11.10 -14.83 7.32
C ARG A 19 -10.27 -16.10 7.09
N GLU A 20 -8.95 -16.00 7.14
CA GLU A 20 -8.03 -17.12 6.92
C GLU A 20 -7.97 -18.09 8.11
N ALA A 21 -8.44 -17.67 9.29
CA ALA A 21 -8.43 -18.49 10.48
C ALA A 21 -9.67 -19.38 10.58
N ALA A 22 -9.47 -20.71 10.65
CA ALA A 22 -10.55 -21.66 10.92
C ALA A 22 -11.30 -21.36 12.24
N ARG A 23 -10.57 -20.84 13.24
CA ARG A 23 -11.11 -20.30 14.49
C ARG A 23 -10.33 -19.04 14.89
N PRO A 24 -10.89 -17.84 14.69
CA PRO A 24 -10.22 -16.60 15.07
C PRO A 24 -9.92 -16.53 16.56
N SER A 25 -8.69 -16.15 16.90
CA SER A 25 -8.28 -15.91 18.29
C SER A 25 -8.84 -14.59 18.82
N LYS A 26 -8.87 -14.42 20.16
CA LYS A 26 -9.24 -13.15 20.79
C LYS A 26 -8.39 -11.98 20.26
N LEU A 27 -7.09 -12.22 20.05
CA LEU A 27 -6.18 -11.19 19.54
C LEU A 27 -6.59 -10.70 18.14
N GLN A 28 -6.98 -11.61 17.24
CA GLN A 28 -7.43 -11.25 15.89
C GLN A 28 -8.75 -10.47 15.92
N ILE A 29 -9.69 -10.88 16.79
CA ILE A 29 -10.95 -10.15 16.96
C ILE A 29 -10.73 -8.77 17.57
N ASP A 30 -9.88 -8.66 18.60
CA ASP A 30 -9.52 -7.38 19.22
C ASP A 30 -8.81 -6.46 18.21
N GLU A 31 -7.98 -7.01 17.33
CA GLU A 31 -7.31 -6.26 16.27
C GLU A 31 -8.29 -5.71 15.25
N LEU A 32 -9.28 -6.51 14.82
CA LEU A 32 -10.35 -6.03 13.93
C LEU A 32 -11.15 -4.91 14.59
N ALA A 33 -11.55 -5.07 15.85
CA ALA A 33 -12.28 -4.05 16.59
C ALA A 33 -11.47 -2.74 16.71
N ARG A 34 -10.17 -2.84 17.03
CA ARG A 34 -9.28 -1.67 17.10
C ARG A 34 -9.06 -1.02 15.73
N ALA A 35 -8.95 -1.80 14.66
CA ALA A 35 -8.80 -1.28 13.32
C ALA A 35 -10.02 -0.48 12.86
N LEU A 36 -11.22 -1.02 13.09
CA LEU A 36 -12.49 -0.34 12.80
C LEU A 36 -12.67 0.92 13.65
N GLY A 37 -12.36 0.84 14.95
CA GLY A 37 -12.40 2.00 15.84
C GLY A 37 -11.44 3.10 15.40
N PHE A 38 -10.20 2.74 15.04
CA PHE A 38 -9.23 3.68 14.49
C PHE A 38 -9.75 4.34 13.21
N TRP A 39 -10.23 3.54 12.25
CA TRP A 39 -10.80 4.05 11.00
C TRP A 39 -11.94 5.02 11.28
N ALA A 40 -12.90 4.66 12.13
CA ALA A 40 -14.03 5.53 12.48
C ALA A 40 -13.59 6.91 13.00
N THR A 41 -12.51 6.96 13.81
CA THR A 41 -11.98 8.22 14.35
C THR A 41 -11.15 9.03 13.36
N SER A 42 -10.57 8.39 12.34
CA SER A 42 -9.70 9.04 11.35
C SER A 42 -10.34 9.22 9.97
N PHE A 43 -11.57 8.74 9.76
CA PHE A 43 -12.24 8.77 8.47
C PHE A 43 -12.46 10.21 8.00
N GLN A 44 -12.18 10.47 6.73
CA GLN A 44 -12.48 11.74 6.08
C GLN A 44 -13.09 11.42 4.71
N PRO A 45 -14.24 12.03 4.37
CA PRO A 45 -14.78 11.91 3.02
C PRO A 45 -13.84 12.60 2.02
N LEU A 46 -13.84 12.12 0.79
CA LEU A 46 -13.22 12.86 -0.32
C LEU A 46 -13.98 14.18 -0.53
N GLN A 47 -13.26 15.24 -0.91
CA GLN A 47 -13.90 16.53 -1.18
C GLN A 47 -14.82 16.48 -2.40
N ASN A 48 -14.47 15.64 -3.37
CA ASN A 48 -15.26 15.37 -4.56
C ASN A 48 -15.54 13.87 -4.64
N GLU A 49 -16.76 13.49 -4.99
CA GLU A 49 -17.04 12.09 -5.29
C GLU A 49 -16.23 11.65 -6.51
N PRO A 50 -15.59 10.47 -6.46
CA PRO A 50 -14.91 9.94 -7.63
C PRO A 50 -15.91 9.77 -8.78
N GLY A 51 -15.63 10.39 -9.94
CA GLY A 51 -16.52 10.39 -11.10
C GLY A 51 -16.92 8.97 -11.54
N GLY A 52 -18.19 8.76 -11.89
CA GLY A 52 -18.72 7.45 -12.25
C GLY A 52 -18.79 7.25 -13.76
N ASP A 53 -17.73 6.73 -14.37
CA ASP A 53 -17.82 6.16 -15.72
C ASP A 53 -17.66 4.65 -15.66
N GLY A 54 -18.66 3.93 -16.18
CA GLY A 54 -18.66 2.49 -16.41
C GLY A 54 -18.89 1.62 -15.16
N ASP A 55 -19.76 0.63 -15.31
CA ASP A 55 -19.82 -0.50 -14.37
C ASP A 55 -18.60 -1.38 -14.67
N LEU A 56 -17.64 -1.42 -13.74
CA LEU A 56 -16.45 -2.27 -13.87
C LEU A 56 -16.75 -3.60 -13.21
N ASP A 57 -16.58 -4.70 -13.95
CA ASP A 57 -16.61 -6.03 -13.35
C ASP A 57 -15.41 -6.26 -12.42
N ASP A 58 -15.52 -7.27 -11.55
CA ASP A 58 -14.50 -7.61 -10.55
C ASP A 58 -13.12 -7.84 -11.19
N ALA A 59 -13.08 -8.42 -12.40
CA ALA A 59 -11.84 -8.68 -13.11
C ALA A 59 -11.17 -7.39 -13.61
N ALA A 60 -11.95 -6.40 -14.06
CA ALA A 60 -11.47 -5.08 -14.43
C ALA A 60 -10.98 -4.31 -13.21
N VAL A 61 -11.68 -4.42 -12.08
CA VAL A 61 -11.24 -3.84 -10.80
C VAL A 61 -9.91 -4.44 -10.35
N ASP A 62 -9.78 -5.76 -10.40
CA ASP A 62 -8.55 -6.48 -10.02
C ASP A 62 -7.35 -6.07 -10.89
N ARG A 63 -7.55 -5.95 -12.22
CA ARG A 63 -6.52 -5.45 -13.14
C ARG A 63 -6.13 -4.00 -12.84
N ALA A 64 -7.13 -3.12 -12.66
CA ALA A 64 -6.89 -1.71 -12.40
C ALA A 64 -6.14 -1.48 -11.07
N LEU A 65 -6.44 -2.25 -10.02
CA LEU A 65 -5.65 -2.23 -8.77
C LEU A 65 -4.19 -2.62 -9.03
N SER A 66 -3.95 -3.63 -9.87
CA SER A 66 -2.58 -4.10 -10.20
C SER A 66 -1.80 -3.07 -11.02
N GLU A 67 -2.49 -2.31 -11.86
CA GLU A 67 -1.91 -1.20 -12.62
C GLU A 67 -1.57 -0.03 -11.69
N LEU A 68 -2.51 0.34 -10.80
CA LEU A 68 -2.37 1.42 -9.84
C LEU A 68 -1.19 1.20 -8.88
N THR A 69 -1.09 0.02 -8.27
CA THR A 69 0.00 -0.33 -7.35
C THR A 69 1.36 -0.28 -8.04
N ALA A 70 1.46 -0.79 -9.27
CA ALA A 70 2.72 -0.77 -10.03
C ALA A 70 3.08 0.62 -10.56
N GLU A 71 2.09 1.43 -10.94
CA GLU A 71 2.29 2.85 -11.28
C GLU A 71 2.96 3.58 -10.12
N TYR A 72 2.36 3.50 -8.93
CA TYR A 72 2.88 4.20 -7.75
C TYR A 72 4.18 3.60 -7.19
N ALA A 73 4.44 2.30 -7.41
CA ALA A 73 5.76 1.72 -7.17
C ALA A 73 6.83 2.38 -8.05
N GLY A 74 6.53 2.59 -9.34
CA GLY A 74 7.41 3.32 -10.26
C GLY A 74 7.55 4.81 -9.90
N HIS A 75 6.47 5.46 -9.44
CA HIS A 75 6.55 6.84 -8.98
C HIS A 75 7.41 6.97 -7.72
N TYR A 76 7.31 6.03 -6.79
CA TYR A 76 8.09 6.04 -5.55
C TYR A 76 9.60 6.01 -5.83
N THR A 77 10.04 5.11 -6.72
CA THR A 77 11.46 5.03 -7.13
C THR A 77 11.90 6.24 -7.95
N ALA A 78 11.03 6.81 -8.79
CA ALA A 78 11.36 8.01 -9.55
C ALA A 78 11.47 9.27 -8.66
N THR A 79 10.63 9.39 -7.62
CA THR A 79 10.59 10.54 -6.72
C THR A 79 11.78 10.58 -5.76
N MET A 80 12.23 9.42 -5.25
CA MET A 80 13.26 9.34 -4.19
C MET A 80 13.01 10.34 -3.04
N PRO A 81 11.85 10.24 -2.37
CA PRO A 81 11.38 11.26 -1.43
C PRO A 81 12.31 11.44 -0.22
N SER A 82 12.56 12.70 0.17
CA SER A 82 13.32 13.01 1.40
C SER A 82 12.56 12.62 2.68
N PHE A 83 11.23 12.52 2.60
CA PHE A 83 10.39 11.91 3.64
C PHE A 83 9.67 10.69 3.06
N PRO A 84 10.22 9.47 3.23
CA PRO A 84 9.80 8.32 2.45
C PRO A 84 8.41 7.78 2.81
N VAL A 85 8.06 7.81 4.09
CA VAL A 85 6.89 7.10 4.62
C VAL A 85 5.57 7.48 3.94
N PRO A 86 5.19 8.76 3.74
CA PRO A 86 3.87 9.07 3.19
C PRO A 86 3.59 8.48 1.81
N LEU A 87 4.60 8.42 0.93
CA LEU A 87 4.40 7.88 -0.43
C LEU A 87 4.30 6.35 -0.44
N ILE A 88 4.80 5.64 0.57
CA ILE A 88 4.60 4.20 0.70
C ILE A 88 3.10 3.85 0.70
N HIS A 89 2.27 4.73 1.26
CA HIS A 89 0.82 4.55 1.30
C HIS A 89 0.16 4.54 -0.08
N THR A 90 0.78 5.15 -1.10
CA THR A 90 0.26 5.08 -2.47
C THR A 90 0.38 3.68 -3.08
N ILE A 91 1.13 2.78 -2.46
CA ILE A 91 1.29 1.39 -2.87
C ILE A 91 0.54 0.47 -1.90
N THR A 92 0.76 0.65 -0.59
CA THR A 92 0.20 -0.24 0.44
C THR A 92 -1.30 -0.07 0.61
N ALA A 93 -1.87 1.12 0.38
CA ALA A 93 -3.31 1.34 0.52
C ALA A 93 -4.15 0.68 -0.59
N PRO A 94 -3.84 0.82 -1.90
CA PRO A 94 -4.54 0.05 -2.93
C PRO A 94 -4.28 -1.46 -2.84
N ALA A 95 -3.07 -1.88 -2.45
CA ALA A 95 -2.80 -3.30 -2.18
C ALA A 95 -3.64 -3.83 -1.00
N ALA A 96 -3.92 -3.02 0.01
CA ALA A 96 -4.83 -3.35 1.11
C ALA A 96 -6.30 -3.30 0.69
N MET A 97 -6.69 -2.36 -0.19
CA MET A 97 -8.04 -2.30 -0.75
C MET A 97 -8.39 -3.63 -1.43
N ARG A 98 -7.48 -4.22 -2.21
CA ARG A 98 -7.67 -5.55 -2.81
C ARG A 98 -8.03 -6.62 -1.78
N LEU A 99 -7.34 -6.63 -0.63
CA LEU A 99 -7.61 -7.60 0.44
C LEU A 99 -9.02 -7.44 1.00
N LEU A 100 -9.46 -6.20 1.16
CA LEU A 100 -10.77 -5.87 1.72
C LEU A 100 -11.91 -6.17 0.73
N LEU A 101 -11.70 -5.96 -0.57
CA LEU A 101 -12.71 -6.22 -1.60
C LEU A 101 -13.22 -7.67 -1.62
N ALA A 102 -12.40 -8.63 -1.19
CA ALA A 102 -12.81 -10.03 -1.06
C ALA A 102 -13.98 -10.24 -0.07
N ASP A 103 -14.22 -9.29 0.81
CA ASP A 103 -15.23 -9.34 1.87
C ASP A 103 -16.27 -8.20 1.75
N VAL A 104 -16.25 -7.44 0.64
CA VAL A 104 -17.14 -6.31 0.34
C VAL A 104 -18.08 -6.67 -0.81
N PRO A 105 -19.38 -6.27 -0.78
CA PRO A 105 -20.32 -6.51 -1.88
C PRO A 105 -19.81 -6.00 -3.24
N ALA A 106 -20.02 -6.79 -4.30
CA ALA A 106 -19.49 -6.52 -5.64
C ALA A 106 -19.90 -5.14 -6.19
N GLU A 107 -21.12 -4.69 -5.88
CA GLU A 107 -21.63 -3.37 -6.26
C GLU A 107 -20.80 -2.19 -5.71
N LEU A 108 -19.96 -2.42 -4.69
CA LEU A 108 -19.07 -1.41 -4.12
C LEU A 108 -17.64 -1.46 -4.67
N HIS A 109 -17.27 -2.47 -5.46
CA HIS A 109 -15.88 -2.67 -5.90
C HIS A 109 -15.40 -1.54 -6.80
N ALA A 110 -16.18 -1.19 -7.83
CA ALA A 110 -15.84 -0.09 -8.73
C ALA A 110 -15.75 1.25 -7.98
N ALA A 111 -16.67 1.54 -7.06
CA ALA A 111 -16.64 2.75 -6.24
C ALA A 111 -15.40 2.79 -5.32
N SER A 112 -15.02 1.64 -4.76
CA SER A 112 -13.85 1.51 -3.89
C SER A 112 -12.54 1.72 -4.66
N LEU A 113 -12.41 1.17 -5.88
CA LEU A 113 -11.29 1.41 -6.78
C LEU A 113 -11.15 2.90 -7.10
N ARG A 114 -12.25 3.56 -7.48
CA ARG A 114 -12.21 4.98 -7.82
C ARG A 114 -11.81 5.82 -6.60
N THR A 115 -12.37 5.49 -5.43
CA THR A 115 -12.03 6.16 -4.16
C THR A 115 -10.54 6.04 -3.86
N ILE A 116 -9.97 4.82 -3.90
CA ILE A 116 -8.55 4.63 -3.60
C ILE A 116 -7.63 5.26 -4.65
N THR A 117 -8.08 5.35 -5.90
CA THR A 117 -7.37 6.04 -6.97
C THR A 117 -7.25 7.54 -6.68
N GLU A 118 -8.34 8.20 -6.27
CA GLU A 118 -8.29 9.61 -5.89
C GLU A 118 -7.49 9.85 -4.61
N VAL A 119 -7.64 8.99 -3.58
CA VAL A 119 -6.80 9.06 -2.38
C VAL A 119 -5.31 8.97 -2.74
N ASN A 120 -4.93 8.06 -3.64
CA ASN A 120 -3.55 7.94 -4.11
C ASN A 120 -3.05 9.22 -4.78
N ARG A 121 -3.86 9.83 -5.65
CA ARG A 121 -3.52 11.09 -6.33
C ARG A 121 -3.36 12.23 -5.32
N GLU A 122 -4.22 12.33 -4.32
CA GLU A 122 -4.09 13.32 -3.26
C GLU A 122 -2.81 13.12 -2.44
N VAL A 123 -2.51 11.88 -2.00
CA VAL A 123 -1.28 11.55 -1.27
C VAL A 123 -0.06 11.90 -2.11
N PHE A 124 -0.05 11.50 -3.38
CA PHE A 124 1.06 11.81 -4.25
C PHE A 124 1.19 13.31 -4.53
N SER A 125 0.10 14.04 -4.70
CA SER A 125 0.16 15.50 -4.86
C SER A 125 0.69 16.21 -3.60
N ALA A 126 0.41 15.68 -2.41
CA ALA A 126 0.85 16.27 -1.16
C ALA A 126 2.33 15.97 -0.84
N PHE A 127 2.82 14.79 -1.21
CA PHE A 127 4.14 14.29 -0.77
C PHE A 127 5.12 13.94 -1.91
N GLY A 128 4.65 13.86 -3.15
CA GLY A 128 5.40 13.41 -4.33
C GLY A 128 6.30 14.46 -4.98
N GLY A 129 6.16 15.73 -4.59
CA GLY A 129 6.85 16.84 -5.24
C GLY A 129 6.30 17.14 -6.65
N GLN A 130 7.05 17.93 -7.44
CA GLN A 130 6.70 18.16 -8.85
C GLN A 130 6.90 16.86 -9.65
N ARG A 131 5.92 16.52 -10.52
CA ARG A 131 5.97 15.34 -11.39
C ARG A 131 7.30 15.33 -12.15
N LEU A 132 8.22 14.47 -11.72
CA LEU A 132 9.52 14.30 -12.38
C LEU A 132 9.28 13.67 -13.76
N ALA A 133 10.12 14.07 -14.73
CA ALA A 133 10.15 13.40 -16.02
C ALA A 133 10.29 11.90 -15.81
N ARG A 134 9.52 11.11 -16.56
CA ARG A 134 9.54 9.64 -16.51
C ARG A 134 10.96 9.15 -16.81
N LYS A 135 11.76 8.92 -15.76
CA LYS A 135 13.04 8.22 -15.90
C LYS A 135 12.73 6.74 -16.12
N PRO A 136 13.50 6.05 -16.99
CA PRO A 136 13.48 4.60 -17.01
C PRO A 136 13.69 4.07 -15.61
N VAL A 137 12.88 3.10 -15.21
CA VAL A 137 13.04 2.42 -13.92
C VAL A 137 14.34 1.61 -14.03
N GLU A 138 15.32 1.94 -13.20
CA GLU A 138 16.48 1.06 -13.02
C GLU A 138 15.98 -0.24 -12.36
N LEU A 139 16.32 -1.36 -12.98
CA LEU A 139 15.93 -2.66 -12.48
C LEU A 139 16.83 -3.03 -11.31
N ASP A 140 16.24 -3.38 -10.17
CA ASP A 140 16.97 -4.03 -9.10
C ASP A 140 17.23 -5.48 -9.52
N THR A 141 18.49 -5.80 -9.79
CA THR A 141 18.96 -7.15 -10.12
C THR A 141 19.72 -7.80 -8.98
N ASP A 142 19.95 -7.06 -7.89
CA ASP A 142 20.86 -7.47 -6.82
C ASP A 142 20.10 -8.15 -5.67
N HIS A 143 18.80 -7.86 -5.55
CA HIS A 143 17.95 -8.41 -4.49
C HIS A 143 16.88 -9.36 -5.02
N THR A 144 16.45 -10.27 -4.16
CA THR A 144 15.15 -10.95 -4.26
C THR A 144 14.18 -10.39 -3.23
N PHE A 145 12.88 -10.67 -3.38
CA PHE A 145 11.91 -10.33 -2.32
C PHE A 145 12.22 -11.02 -0.98
N SER A 146 12.89 -12.18 -1.00
CA SER A 146 13.28 -12.86 0.24
C SER A 146 14.39 -12.08 0.97
N ASP A 147 15.34 -11.51 0.23
CA ASP A 147 16.43 -10.70 0.80
C ASP A 147 15.84 -9.43 1.42
N LEU A 148 15.01 -8.71 0.66
CA LEU A 148 14.35 -7.49 1.15
C LEU A 148 13.42 -7.74 2.33
N ALA A 149 12.76 -8.90 2.40
CA ALA A 149 11.96 -9.27 3.56
C ALA A 149 12.83 -9.44 4.81
N GLY A 150 14.01 -10.07 4.69
CA GLY A 150 14.99 -10.16 5.76
C GLY A 150 15.46 -8.78 6.23
N GLU A 151 15.87 -7.94 5.28
CA GLU A 151 16.34 -6.58 5.58
C GLU A 151 15.27 -5.69 6.23
N ALA A 152 14.02 -5.77 5.77
CA ALA A 152 12.92 -5.01 6.36
C ALA A 152 12.63 -5.45 7.81
N LEU A 153 12.75 -6.74 8.10
CA LEU A 153 12.60 -7.26 9.47
C LEU A 153 13.75 -6.82 10.37
N GLU A 154 14.99 -6.88 9.89
CA GLU A 154 16.16 -6.38 10.62
C GLU A 154 16.09 -4.87 10.89
N LEU A 155 15.58 -4.11 9.92
CA LEU A 155 15.35 -2.67 10.06
C LEU A 155 14.29 -2.34 11.11
N GLY A 156 13.32 -3.23 11.34
CA GLY A 156 12.26 -3.09 12.34
C GLY A 156 11.23 -1.99 12.06
N ASP A 157 11.32 -1.30 10.92
CA ASP A 157 10.38 -0.26 10.53
C ASP A 157 9.10 -0.86 9.92
N GLU A 158 7.96 -0.52 10.49
CA GLU A 158 6.68 -1.08 10.06
C GLU A 158 6.29 -0.72 8.62
N HIS A 159 6.76 0.41 8.07
CA HIS A 159 6.44 0.84 6.71
C HIS A 159 7.29 0.09 5.69
N ALA A 160 8.56 -0.15 6.01
CA ALA A 160 9.43 -1.02 5.20
C ALA A 160 8.83 -2.43 5.09
N ILE A 161 8.41 -3.00 6.22
CA ILE A 161 7.79 -4.33 6.27
C ILE A 161 6.49 -4.36 5.45
N LYS A 162 5.58 -3.40 5.67
CA LYS A 162 4.30 -3.31 4.94
C LYS A 162 4.52 -3.17 3.43
N LEU A 163 5.46 -2.34 3.01
CA LEU A 163 5.75 -2.17 1.59
C LEU A 163 6.34 -3.43 0.97
N CYS A 164 7.29 -4.08 1.65
CA CYS A 164 7.89 -5.31 1.15
C CYS A 164 6.83 -6.43 1.01
N GLU A 165 5.93 -6.61 2.00
CA GLU A 165 4.83 -7.58 1.90
C GLU A 165 3.88 -7.25 0.73
N ALA A 166 3.46 -5.99 0.63
CA ALA A 166 2.53 -5.57 -0.41
C ALA A 166 3.14 -5.73 -1.81
N ALA A 167 4.39 -5.30 -2.00
CA ALA A 167 5.13 -5.42 -3.24
C ALA A 167 5.32 -6.88 -3.66
N MET A 168 5.72 -7.75 -2.72
CA MET A 168 5.86 -9.18 -2.98
C MET A 168 4.53 -9.82 -3.38
N ARG A 169 3.44 -9.51 -2.67
CA ARG A 169 2.11 -10.07 -2.93
C ARG A 169 1.54 -9.60 -4.26
N GLU A 170 1.63 -8.31 -4.59
CA GLU A 170 1.16 -7.79 -5.87
C GLU A 170 2.02 -8.31 -7.04
N ASN A 171 3.34 -8.47 -6.84
CA ASN A 171 4.21 -9.07 -7.85
C ASN A 171 3.88 -10.55 -8.12
N ALA A 172 3.43 -11.30 -7.11
CA ALA A 172 2.99 -12.68 -7.27
C ALA A 172 1.70 -12.80 -8.11
N LEU A 173 0.84 -11.77 -8.09
CA LEU A 173 -0.36 -11.69 -8.94
C LEU A 173 -0.01 -11.31 -10.38
N ARG A 174 0.85 -10.30 -10.55
CA ARG A 174 1.32 -9.82 -11.85
C ARG A 174 2.76 -9.35 -11.73
N GLN A 175 3.68 -10.12 -12.29
CA GLN A 175 5.11 -9.81 -12.25
C GLN A 175 5.38 -8.43 -12.84
N ASP A 176 6.04 -7.57 -12.05
CA ASP A 176 6.38 -6.21 -12.44
C ASP A 176 7.63 -5.76 -11.66
N PRO A 177 8.75 -5.44 -12.34
CA PRO A 177 10.00 -5.14 -11.65
C PRO A 177 9.93 -3.87 -10.79
N ARG A 178 8.93 -3.00 -11.02
CA ARG A 178 8.72 -1.78 -10.23
C ARG A 178 8.50 -2.09 -8.74
N TYR A 179 7.91 -3.24 -8.41
CA TYR A 179 7.66 -3.62 -7.03
C TYR A 179 8.93 -3.87 -6.24
N LEU A 180 9.87 -4.62 -6.83
CA LEU A 180 11.14 -4.94 -6.19
C LEU A 180 11.96 -3.65 -5.98
N GLY A 181 12.05 -2.80 -7.01
CA GLY A 181 12.74 -1.51 -6.91
C GLY A 181 12.12 -0.58 -5.86
N ALA A 182 10.79 -0.54 -5.72
CA ALA A 182 10.14 0.29 -4.70
C ALA A 182 10.43 -0.20 -3.28
N ALA A 183 10.38 -1.52 -3.04
CA ALA A 183 10.70 -2.10 -1.73
C ALA A 183 12.17 -1.83 -1.35
N SER A 184 13.09 -2.08 -2.27
CA SER A 184 14.53 -1.81 -2.13
C SER A 184 14.78 -0.34 -1.80
N ALA A 185 14.27 0.58 -2.63
CA ALA A 185 14.43 2.02 -2.42
C ALA A 185 13.87 2.50 -1.06
N ALA A 186 12.77 1.91 -0.59
CA ALA A 186 12.17 2.30 0.68
C ALA A 186 13.00 1.87 1.89
N ILE A 187 13.44 0.61 1.91
CA ILE A 187 14.34 0.09 2.95
C ILE A 187 15.58 0.99 3.05
N ASP A 188 16.15 1.33 1.91
CA ASP A 188 17.32 2.19 1.80
C ASP A 188 17.10 3.61 2.32
N LEU A 189 16.00 4.26 1.90
CA LEU A 189 15.66 5.61 2.34
C LEU A 189 15.36 5.68 3.84
N ILE A 190 14.65 4.67 4.37
CA ILE A 190 14.31 4.59 5.79
C ILE A 190 15.57 4.33 6.62
N ARG A 191 16.43 3.39 6.21
CA ARG A 191 17.71 3.09 6.86
C ARG A 191 18.60 4.34 6.95
N ARG A 192 18.75 5.08 5.84
CA ARG A 192 19.50 6.35 5.84
C ARG A 192 18.94 7.37 6.82
N ARG A 193 17.62 7.38 7.04
CA ARG A 193 16.95 8.32 7.94
C ARG A 193 17.09 7.93 9.42
N LEU A 194 17.08 6.64 9.75
CA LEU A 194 17.30 6.17 11.12
C LEU A 194 18.75 6.37 11.56
N GLY A 195 19.68 6.41 10.61
CA GLY A 195 21.12 6.59 10.88
C GLY A 195 21.73 5.39 11.60
N PRO A 196 23.02 5.46 11.98
CA PRO A 196 23.74 4.35 12.61
C PRO A 196 23.26 3.96 14.02
N GLN A 197 22.26 4.65 14.60
CA GLN A 197 21.87 4.51 16.02
C GLN A 197 20.42 4.03 16.22
N GLY A 198 19.76 3.49 15.19
CA GLY A 198 18.39 2.96 15.29
C GLY A 198 18.25 1.57 15.91
N VAL A 199 19.26 1.07 16.62
CA VAL A 199 19.20 -0.19 17.38
C VAL A 199 19.47 0.14 18.84
N THR A 200 18.39 0.38 19.59
CA THR A 200 18.37 0.32 21.06
C THR A 200 17.14 -0.44 21.50
#